data_AF-A0A9X2A6N3-F1
#
_entry.id   AF-A0A9X2A6N3-F1
#
_cell.length_a   1.000
_cell.length_b   1.000
_cell.length_c   1.000
_cell.angle_alpha   90.00
_cell.angle_beta   90.00
_cell.angle_gamma   90.00
#
_symmetry.space_group_name_H-M   'P 1'
#
loop_
_entity.id
_entity.type
_entity.pdbx_description
1 polymer ?
#
loop_
_entity_poly.entity_id
_entity_poly.type
_entity_poly.pdbx_seq_one_letter_code
_entity_poly.pdbx_strand_id
1 'polypeptide(L)'
;MRSRIENYSLTLKILTSIALVGYILFLIMDNASLYTESSELTGYFLFTIFLAGYILLWKQKIIAGTVFLIWYSIQWYLVFLVWEKGLMTLILGFPIAALGLIILLHGIKKKSNRSSPSI
;
A
#
# COMPACT_ATOMS: atom_id res chain seq x y z
N MET A 1 10.42 -14.70 22.41
CA MET A 1 9.60 -13.57 21.88
C MET A 1 10.08 -13.01 20.53
N ARG A 2 11.40 -13.00 20.26
CA ARG A 2 12.03 -12.49 19.02
C ARG A 2 11.56 -13.19 17.72
N SER A 3 11.41 -14.52 17.73
CA SER A 3 10.91 -15.32 16.60
C SER A 3 9.52 -14.88 16.11
N ARG A 4 8.59 -14.54 17.01
CA ARG A 4 7.25 -14.07 16.60
C ARG A 4 7.32 -12.76 15.81
N ILE A 5 8.15 -11.81 16.24
CA ILE A 5 8.26 -10.48 15.61
C ILE A 5 8.86 -10.59 14.19
N GLU A 6 9.83 -11.49 13.98
CA GLU A 6 10.38 -11.78 12.66
C GLU A 6 9.33 -12.41 11.75
N ASN A 7 8.58 -13.40 12.24
CA ASN A 7 7.51 -14.04 11.47
C ASN A 7 6.44 -13.03 11.04
N TYR A 8 5.96 -12.16 11.94
CA TYR A 8 5.00 -11.09 11.58
C TYR A 8 5.56 -10.13 10.53
N SER A 9 6.85 -9.78 10.61
CA SER A 9 7.49 -8.93 9.62
C SER A 9 7.55 -9.57 8.24
N LEU A 10 7.75 -10.89 8.19
CA LEU A 10 7.79 -11.66 6.96
C LEU A 10 6.39 -11.80 6.36
N THR A 11 5.39 -12.09 7.18
CA THR A 11 3.98 -12.16 6.75
C THR A 11 3.52 -10.87 6.09
N LEU A 12 3.82 -9.70 6.67
CA LEU A 12 3.45 -8.41 6.09
C LEU A 12 4.11 -8.17 4.72
N LYS A 13 5.38 -8.58 4.57
CA LYS A 13 6.08 -8.47 3.28
C LYS A 13 5.44 -9.37 2.23
N ILE A 14 5.15 -10.64 2.58
CA ILE A 14 4.51 -11.59 1.68
C ILE A 14 3.13 -11.08 1.23
N LEU A 15 2.30 -10.62 2.17
CA LEU A 15 0.97 -10.07 1.84
C LEU A 15 1.08 -8.86 0.91
N THR A 16 2.05 -7.97 1.15
CA THR A 16 2.27 -6.80 0.29
C THR A 16 2.83 -7.19 -1.08
N SER A 17 3.66 -8.24 -1.17
CA SER A 17 4.12 -8.80 -2.45
C SER A 17 2.97 -9.41 -3.25
N ILE A 18 2.04 -10.10 -2.60
CA ILE A 18 0.82 -10.61 -3.26
C ILE A 18 0.00 -9.43 -3.79
N ALA A 19 -0.16 -8.36 -3.00
CA ALA A 19 -0.85 -7.16 -3.43
C ALA A 19 -0.15 -6.48 -4.63
N LEU A 20 1.20 -6.44 -4.65
CA LEU A 20 1.97 -5.91 -5.78
C LEU A 20 1.70 -6.70 -7.06
N VAL A 21 1.73 -8.04 -6.99
CA VAL A 21 1.41 -8.89 -8.14
C VAL A 21 -0.03 -8.66 -8.60
N GLY A 22 -0.97 -8.60 -7.66
CA GLY A 22 -2.38 -8.28 -7.97
C GLY A 22 -2.54 -6.93 -8.67
N TYR A 23 -1.80 -5.90 -8.24
CA TYR A 23 -1.82 -4.59 -8.88
C TYR A 23 -1.23 -4.66 -10.30
N ILE A 24 -0.10 -5.34 -10.50
CA ILE A 24 0.47 -5.51 -11.85
C ILE A 24 -0.53 -6.22 -12.77
N LEU A 25 -1.17 -7.29 -12.32
CA LEU A 25 -2.20 -7.99 -13.08
C LEU A 25 -3.39 -7.07 -13.38
N PHE A 26 -3.83 -6.28 -12.40
CA PHE A 26 -4.89 -5.30 -12.57
C PHE A 26 -4.55 -4.30 -13.69
N LEU A 27 -3.36 -3.70 -13.69
CA LEU A 27 -2.93 -2.77 -14.74
C LEU A 27 -2.87 -3.42 -16.13
N ILE A 28 -2.39 -4.68 -16.22
CA ILE A 28 -2.31 -5.40 -17.49
C ILE A 28 -3.72 -5.68 -18.03
N MET A 29 -4.66 -6.06 -17.17
CA MET A 29 -6.05 -6.34 -17.57
C MET A 29 -6.83 -5.07 -17.90
N ASP A 30 -6.58 -3.97 -17.19
CA ASP A 30 -7.29 -2.69 -17.39
C ASP A 30 -6.92 -1.99 -18.70
N ASN A 31 -5.68 -2.17 -19.18
CA ASN A 31 -5.22 -1.67 -20.48
C ASN A 31 -5.99 -2.28 -21.68
N ALA A 32 -6.93 -3.19 -21.46
CA ALA A 32 -7.61 -3.92 -22.52
C ALA A 32 -8.93 -3.29 -23.03
N SER A 33 -9.62 -2.36 -22.33
CA SER A 33 -10.85 -1.74 -22.90
C SER A 33 -11.62 -0.64 -22.12
N LEU A 34 -11.20 -0.15 -20.94
CA LEU A 34 -12.17 0.56 -20.05
C LEU A 34 -11.85 2.00 -19.62
N TYR A 35 -10.84 2.67 -20.16
CA TYR A 35 -10.45 4.02 -19.71
C TYR A 35 -10.19 5.02 -20.84
N THR A 36 -10.49 6.29 -20.56
CA THR A 36 -9.99 7.45 -21.31
C THR A 36 -8.50 7.66 -20.99
N GLU A 37 -7.72 8.27 -21.89
CA GLU A 37 -6.25 8.44 -21.71
C GLU A 37 -5.83 9.08 -20.37
N SER A 38 -6.66 9.96 -19.81
CA SER A 38 -6.43 10.61 -18.51
C SER A 38 -6.37 9.63 -17.33
N SER A 39 -7.16 8.55 -17.39
CA SER A 39 -7.25 7.55 -16.32
C SER A 39 -6.02 6.65 -16.27
N GLU A 40 -5.48 6.26 -17.43
CA GLU A 40 -4.29 5.41 -17.52
C GLU A 40 -3.08 6.08 -16.84
N LEU A 41 -2.85 7.35 -17.15
CA LEU A 41 -1.73 8.12 -16.60
C LEU A 41 -1.83 8.23 -15.07
N THR A 42 -3.03 8.48 -14.55
CA THR A 42 -3.27 8.51 -13.09
C THR A 42 -3.13 7.14 -12.42
N GLY A 43 -3.45 6.05 -13.14
CA GLY A 43 -3.24 4.68 -12.68
C GLY A 43 -1.76 4.32 -12.52
N TYR A 44 -0.92 4.67 -13.50
CA TYR A 44 0.54 4.50 -13.43
C TYR A 44 1.18 5.39 -12.36
N PHE A 45 0.66 6.60 -12.17
CA PHE A 45 1.08 7.49 -11.09
C PHE A 45 0.82 6.86 -9.72
N LEU A 46 -0.41 6.37 -9.46
CA LEU A 46 -0.74 5.65 -8.23
C LEU A 46 0.13 4.40 -8.04
N PHE A 47 0.39 3.64 -9.12
CA PHE A 47 1.24 2.46 -9.05
C PHE A 47 2.68 2.81 -8.63
N THR A 48 3.22 3.94 -9.10
CA THR A 48 4.55 4.41 -8.72
C THR A 48 4.63 4.73 -7.23
N ILE A 49 3.59 5.36 -6.67
CA ILE A 49 3.48 5.62 -5.23
C ILE A 49 3.39 4.29 -4.45
N PHE A 50 2.58 3.35 -4.92
CA PHE A 50 2.47 2.03 -4.32
C PHE A 50 3.83 1.30 -4.30
N LEU A 51 4.56 1.34 -5.42
CA LEU A 51 5.88 0.73 -5.56
C LEU A 51 6.90 1.38 -4.62
N ALA A 52 6.86 2.71 -4.46
CA ALA A 52 7.69 3.41 -3.49
C ALA A 52 7.40 2.94 -2.05
N GLY A 53 6.12 2.80 -1.68
CA GLY A 53 5.71 2.23 -0.39
C GLY A 53 6.22 0.81 -0.19
N TYR A 54 6.13 -0.03 -1.24
CA TYR A 54 6.64 -1.39 -1.23
C TYR A 54 8.17 -1.45 -1.04
N ILE A 55 8.93 -0.62 -1.74
CA ILE A 55 10.40 -0.57 -1.59
C ILE A 55 10.77 -0.12 -0.16
N LEU A 56 10.08 0.91 0.35
CA LEU A 56 10.32 1.44 1.70
C LEU A 56 9.95 0.42 2.79
N LEU A 57 9.00 -0.49 2.56
CA LEU A 57 8.57 -1.50 3.52
C LEU A 57 9.72 -2.35 4.06
N TRP A 58 10.76 -2.57 3.24
CA TRP A 58 11.92 -3.39 3.59
C TRP A 58 12.82 -2.74 4.64
N LYS A 59 12.91 -1.40 4.64
CA LYS A 59 13.84 -0.65 5.49
C LYS A 59 13.11 0.19 6.55
N GLN A 60 11.99 0.82 6.18
CA GLN A 60 11.31 1.87 6.94
C GLN A 60 9.80 1.62 7.00
N LYS A 61 9.38 0.71 7.89
CA LYS A 61 7.96 0.30 8.03
C LYS A 61 7.00 1.46 8.31
N ILE A 62 7.40 2.41 9.15
CA ILE A 62 6.56 3.56 9.48
C ILE A 62 6.27 4.36 8.22
N ILE A 63 7.31 4.72 7.46
CA ILE A 63 7.16 5.48 6.21
C ILE A 63 6.35 4.68 5.19
N ALA A 64 6.63 3.38 5.03
CA ALA A 64 5.88 2.53 4.10
C ALA A 64 4.38 2.48 4.42
N GLY A 65 4.01 2.30 5.69
CA GLY A 65 2.61 2.32 6.12
C GLY A 65 1.96 3.67 5.84
N THR A 66 2.64 4.78 6.12
CA THR A 66 2.17 6.13 5.77
C THR A 66 1.98 6.31 4.27
N VAL A 67 2.91 5.83 3.44
CA VAL A 67 2.80 5.92 1.97
C VAL A 67 1.59 5.15 1.46
N PHE A 68 1.29 3.96 1.99
CA PHE A 68 0.08 3.21 1.58
C PHE A 68 -1.22 3.90 1.99
N LEU A 69 -1.25 4.60 3.13
CA LEU A 69 -2.40 5.40 3.51
C LEU A 69 -2.57 6.63 2.62
N ILE A 70 -1.47 7.33 2.32
CA ILE A 70 -1.48 8.46 1.37
C ILE A 70 -1.93 7.99 -0.01
N TRP A 71 -1.43 6.86 -0.49
CA TRP A 71 -1.83 6.24 -1.75
C TRP A 71 -3.35 6.05 -1.82
N TYR A 72 -3.95 5.49 -0.76
CA TYR A 72 -5.40 5.31 -0.70
C TYR A 72 -6.16 6.64 -0.67
N SER A 73 -5.67 7.64 0.07
CA SER A 73 -6.27 8.98 0.10
C SER A 73 -6.23 9.68 -1.27
N ILE A 74 -5.14 9.53 -2.03
CA ILE A 74 -5.04 10.06 -3.40
C ILE A 74 -6.05 9.34 -4.29
N GLN A 75 -6.25 8.05 -4.09
CA GLN A 75 -7.24 7.28 -4.84
C GLN A 75 -8.67 7.81 -4.62
N TRP A 76 -9.03 8.18 -3.39
CA TRP A 76 -10.31 8.87 -3.09
C TRP A 76 -10.47 10.16 -3.90
N TYR A 77 -9.42 10.98 -3.97
CA TYR A 77 -9.42 12.22 -4.75
C TYR A 77 -9.62 11.94 -6.26
N LEU A 78 -8.88 10.97 -6.81
CA LEU A 78 -8.97 10.61 -8.22
C LEU A 78 -10.34 10.02 -8.60
N VAL A 79 -10.93 9.20 -7.73
CA VAL A 79 -12.23 8.58 -7.99
C VAL A 79 -13.36 9.60 -8.02
N PHE A 80 -13.33 10.63 -7.18
CA PHE A 80 -14.40 11.63 -7.16
C PHE A 80 -14.25 12.74 -8.21
N LEU A 81 -13.03 13.00 -8.70
CA LEU A 81 -12.77 14.15 -9.56
C LEU A 81 -12.34 13.79 -10.98
N VAL A 82 -11.81 12.58 -11.19
CA VAL A 82 -11.19 12.18 -12.46
C VAL A 82 -11.84 10.92 -13.05
N TRP A 83 -12.16 9.92 -12.23
CA TRP A 83 -12.61 8.61 -12.73
C TRP A 83 -14.14 8.45 -12.66
N GLU A 84 -14.81 8.48 -13.82
CA GLU A 84 -16.27 8.32 -13.90
C GLU A 84 -16.79 6.98 -13.32
N LYS A 85 -15.99 5.91 -13.37
CA LYS A 85 -16.32 4.58 -12.83
C LYS A 85 -15.29 4.08 -11.81
N GLY A 86 -14.72 4.99 -11.03
CA GLY A 86 -13.62 4.69 -10.12
C GLY A 86 -14.00 3.96 -8.81
N LEU A 87 -15.29 3.85 -8.45
CA LEU A 87 -15.71 3.33 -7.14
C LEU A 87 -15.20 1.91 -6.85
N MET A 88 -15.17 1.04 -7.86
CA MET A 88 -14.65 -0.33 -7.69
C MET A 88 -13.18 -0.33 -7.26
N THR A 89 -12.41 0.64 -7.73
CA THR A 89 -11.01 0.78 -7.36
C THR A 89 -10.85 1.10 -5.87
N LEU A 90 -11.74 1.91 -5.26
CA LEU A 90 -11.69 2.21 -3.82
C LEU A 90 -11.94 0.97 -2.97
N ILE A 91 -12.83 0.09 -3.42
CA ILE A 91 -13.13 -1.16 -2.74
C ILE A 91 -11.91 -2.08 -2.79
N LEU A 92 -11.27 -2.19 -3.97
CA LEU A 92 -10.05 -2.98 -4.15
C LEU A 92 -8.82 -2.38 -3.44
N GLY A 93 -8.77 -1.06 -3.28
CA GLY A 93 -7.71 -0.35 -2.56
C GLY A 93 -7.83 -0.45 -1.03
N PHE A 94 -9.02 -0.73 -0.50
CA PHE A 94 -9.25 -0.79 0.95
C PHE A 94 -8.41 -1.87 1.67
N PRO A 95 -8.32 -3.12 1.18
CA PRO A 95 -7.40 -4.12 1.76
C PRO A 95 -5.94 -3.65 1.83
N ILE A 96 -5.48 -2.89 0.84
CA ILE A 96 -4.13 -2.32 0.81
C ILE A 96 -3.98 -1.23 1.88
N ALA A 97 -4.98 -0.36 2.03
CA ALA A 97 -4.99 0.66 3.08
C ALA A 97 -4.97 0.03 4.49
N ALA A 98 -5.76 -1.02 4.69
CA ALA A 98 -5.78 -1.79 5.93
C ALA A 98 -4.40 -2.43 6.21
N LEU A 99 -3.75 -3.02 5.20
CA LEU A 99 -2.37 -3.51 5.31
C LEU A 99 -1.40 -2.37 5.66
N GLY A 100 -1.53 -1.21 5.02
CA GLY A 100 -0.74 -0.01 5.32
C GLY A 100 -0.85 0.43 6.77
N LEU A 101 -2.07 0.43 7.32
CA LEU A 101 -2.31 0.73 8.73
C LEU A 101 -1.63 -0.28 9.66
N ILE A 102 -1.76 -1.59 9.37
CA ILE A 102 -1.12 -2.65 10.17
C ILE A 102 0.41 -2.51 10.13
N ILE A 103 0.97 -2.23 8.95
CA ILE A 103 2.41 -1.97 8.76
C ILE A 103 2.87 -0.78 9.60
N LEU A 104 2.12 0.32 9.58
CA LEU A 104 2.39 1.52 10.34
C LEU A 104 2.40 1.25 11.85
N LEU A 105 1.32 0.67 12.37
CA LEU A 105 1.17 0.34 13.79
C LEU A 105 2.28 -0.60 14.27
N HIS A 106 2.63 -1.61 13.47
CA HIS A 106 3.74 -2.50 13.77
C HIS A 106 5.09 -1.75 13.77
N GLY A 107 5.29 -0.82 12.85
CA GLY A 107 6.46 0.05 12.80
C GLY A 107 6.62 0.90 14.05
N ILE A 108 5.54 1.55 14.49
CA ILE A 108 5.50 2.39 15.70
C ILE A 108 5.80 1.55 16.95
N LYS A 109 5.13 0.41 17.11
CA LYS A 109 5.33 -0.49 18.26
C LYS A 109 6.79 -0.98 18.34
N LYS A 110 7.41 -1.34 17.20
CA LYS A 110 8.81 -1.77 17.16
C LYS A 110 9.77 -0.63 17.55
N LYS A 111 9.48 0.61 17.15
CA LYS A 111 10.30 1.78 17.52
C LYS A 111 10.20 2.06 19.02
N SER A 112 8.99 2.03 19.59
CA SER A 112 8.75 2.25 21.03
C SER A 112 9.49 1.25 21.91
N ASN A 113 9.51 -0.04 21.55
CA ASN A 113 10.21 -1.06 22.33
C ASN A 113 11.75 -0.93 22.29
N ARG A 114 12.32 -0.20 21.33
CA ARG A 114 13.77 0.06 21.28
C ARG A 114 14.19 1.26 22.13
N SER A 115 13.25 2.16 22.43
CA SER A 115 13.50 3.40 23.19
C SER A 115 13.27 3.28 24.69
N SER A 116 12.77 2.15 25.19
CA SER A 116 12.77 1.84 26.63
C SER A 116 13.92 0.91 26.96
N PRO A 117 15.13 1.42 27.27
CA PRO A 117 16.11 0.63 28.00
C PRO A 117 15.50 0.31 29.38
N SER A 118 15.46 -0.97 29.72
CA SER A 118 15.19 -1.41 31.10
C SER A 118 16.20 -0.74 32.03
N ILE A 119 15.69 0.04 32.98
CA ILE A 119 16.42 0.42 34.20
C ILE A 119 16.47 -0.82 35.11
#